data_AF-A0A662MSN4-F1
#
_entry.id   AF-A0A662MSN4-F1
#
_cell.length_a   1.000
_cell.length_b   1.000
_cell.length_c   1.000
_cell.angle_alpha   90.00
_cell.angle_beta   90.00
_cell.angle_gamma   90.00
#
_symmetry.space_group_name_H-M   'P 1'
#
loop_
_entity.id
_entity.type
_entity.pdbx_description
1 polymer ?
#
loop_
_entity_poly.entity_id
_entity_poly.type
_entity_poly.pdbx_seq_one_letter_code
_entity_poly.pdbx_strand_id
1 'polypeptide(L)'
;MDLELESYVAQILKDIRERGIEAVREYSRKFDGYDGEFLVREEEFEEAERLIPEEDKQVIARTIERVREYHEKQLENDKLYIKNASLYGIIYKPIRRIGIYVPGGKPLPSTLIMVGVPAKIAGVKEIVVTTPP
;
A
#
# COMPACT_ATOMS: atom_id res chain seq x y z
N MET A 1 25.84 9.35 -3.82
CA MET A 1 25.19 8.06 -3.51
C MET A 1 26.13 7.32 -2.59
N ASP A 2 25.61 6.83 -1.47
CA ASP A 2 26.40 6.13 -0.46
C ASP A 2 26.49 4.65 -0.85
N LEU A 3 27.63 4.28 -1.45
CA LEU A 3 27.86 2.94 -2.00
C LEU A 3 27.80 1.85 -0.92
N GLU A 4 28.08 2.18 0.34
CA GLU A 4 27.99 1.23 1.45
C GLU A 4 26.53 0.89 1.77
N LEU A 5 25.65 1.89 1.80
CA LEU A 5 24.21 1.69 2.02
C LEU A 5 23.58 0.85 0.92
N GLU A 6 23.93 1.12 -0.34
CA GLU A 6 23.43 0.35 -1.49
C GLU A 6 23.84 -1.12 -1.42
N SER A 7 25.11 -1.38 -1.09
CA SER A 7 25.62 -2.74 -0.90
C SER A 7 24.89 -3.45 0.25
N TYR A 8 24.65 -2.74 1.36
CA TYR A 8 23.94 -3.28 2.50
C TYR A 8 22.49 -3.66 2.17
N VAL A 9 21.75 -2.78 1.49
CA VAL A 9 20.38 -3.04 1.05
C VAL A 9 20.34 -4.18 0.02
N ALA A 10 21.30 -4.23 -0.91
CA ALA A 10 21.41 -5.31 -1.88
C ALA A 10 21.59 -6.68 -1.21
N GLN A 11 22.37 -6.74 -0.13
CA GLN A 11 22.53 -7.96 0.66
C GLN A 11 21.21 -8.38 1.34
N ILE A 12 20.47 -7.43 1.93
CA ILE A 12 19.15 -7.71 2.52
C ILE A 12 18.19 -8.30 1.48
N LEU A 13 18.13 -7.70 0.30
CA LEU A 13 17.27 -8.18 -0.79
C LEU A 13 17.69 -9.56 -1.31
N LYS A 14 19.00 -9.85 -1.34
CA LYS A 14 19.51 -11.17 -1.68
C LYS A 14 19.07 -12.22 -0.67
N ASP A 15 19.26 -11.94 0.62
CA ASP A 15 18.86 -12.83 1.70
C ASP A 15 17.36 -13.15 1.66
N ILE A 16 16.51 -12.14 1.46
CA ILE A 16 15.05 -12.31 1.33
C ILE A 16 14.70 -13.14 0.10
N ARG A 17 15.41 -12.96 -1.02
CA ARG A 17 15.18 -13.74 -2.24
C ARG A 17 15.55 -15.21 -2.08
N GLU A 18 16.62 -15.51 -1.36
CA GLU A 18 17.14 -16.87 -1.18
C GLU A 18 16.43 -17.63 -0.06
N ARG A 19 16.10 -16.95 1.04
CA ARG A 19 15.58 -17.56 2.27
C ARG A 19 14.13 -17.21 2.57
N GLY A 20 13.50 -16.32 1.81
CA GLY A 20 12.08 -16.00 2.00
C GLY A 20 11.76 -15.39 3.36
N ILE A 21 10.69 -15.89 3.99
CA ILE A 21 10.10 -15.31 5.20
C ILE A 21 11.03 -15.41 6.42
N GLU A 22 11.92 -16.39 6.44
CA GLU A 22 12.91 -16.59 7.48
C GLU A 22 13.91 -15.42 7.55
N ALA A 23 14.36 -14.91 6.40
CA ALA A 23 15.19 -13.70 6.34
C ALA A 23 14.41 -12.47 6.79
N VAL A 24 13.13 -12.35 6.42
CA VAL A 24 12.28 -11.24 6.87
C VAL A 24 12.14 -11.24 8.39
N ARG A 25 11.90 -12.40 9.02
CA ARG A 25 11.87 -12.54 10.50
C ARG A 25 13.19 -12.16 11.14
N GLU A 26 14.30 -12.57 10.55
CA GLU A 26 15.64 -12.18 11.03
C GLU A 26 15.85 -10.66 11.01
N TYR A 27 15.51 -10.01 9.90
CA TYR A 27 15.65 -8.56 9.78
C TYR A 27 14.65 -7.80 10.65
N SER A 28 13.41 -8.30 10.80
CA SER A 28 12.42 -7.71 11.71
C SER A 28 12.88 -7.76 13.16
N ARG A 29 13.44 -8.90 13.62
CA ARG A 29 14.09 -8.96 14.94
C ARG A 29 15.26 -8.00 15.07
N LYS A 30 16.07 -7.88 14.02
CA LYS A 30 17.28 -7.04 14.04
C LYS A 30 16.98 -5.54 14.08
N PHE A 31 16.01 -5.08 13.27
CA PHE A 31 15.74 -3.65 13.10
C PHE A 31 14.59 -3.16 13.99
N ASP A 32 13.55 -3.98 14.16
CA ASP A 32 12.32 -3.61 14.85
C ASP A 32 12.20 -4.29 16.23
N GLY A 33 13.05 -5.27 16.53
CA GLY A 33 12.95 -6.06 17.77
C GLY A 33 11.72 -6.97 17.81
N TYR A 34 11.09 -7.23 16.66
CA TYR A 34 9.82 -7.94 16.55
C TYR A 34 9.99 -9.37 16.05
N ASP A 35 9.31 -10.33 16.69
CA ASP A 35 9.33 -11.76 16.33
C ASP A 35 7.91 -12.38 16.29
N GLY A 36 6.88 -11.54 16.23
CA GLY A 36 5.48 -11.98 16.20
C GLY A 36 4.98 -12.35 14.80
N GLU A 37 3.66 -12.47 14.69
CA GLU A 37 2.98 -12.73 13.42
C GLU A 37 2.88 -11.46 12.56
N PHE A 38 3.24 -11.55 11.28
CA PHE A 38 3.18 -10.39 10.39
C PHE A 38 1.77 -10.02 9.91
N LEU A 39 0.84 -10.97 9.97
CA LEU A 39 -0.55 -10.71 9.61
C LEU A 39 -1.29 -10.22 10.84
N VAL A 40 -1.76 -8.98 10.75
CA VAL A 40 -2.68 -8.40 11.72
C VAL A 40 -4.01 -9.15 11.62
N ARG A 41 -4.50 -9.62 12.77
CA ARG A 41 -5.75 -10.38 12.89
C ARG A 41 -6.95 -9.44 12.91
N GLU A 42 -8.13 -9.97 12.58
CA GLU A 42 -9.36 -9.17 12.55
C GLU A 42 -9.67 -8.58 13.93
N GLU A 43 -9.42 -9.32 15.00
CA GLU A 43 -9.67 -8.86 16.37
C GLU A 43 -8.80 -7.66 16.75
N GLU A 44 -7.58 -7.57 16.19
CA GLU A 44 -6.66 -6.45 16.40
C GLU A 44 -7.14 -5.20 15.66
N PHE A 45 -7.77 -5.36 14.48
CA PHE A 45 -8.44 -4.24 13.80
C PHE A 45 -9.65 -3.75 14.57
N GLU A 46 -10.49 -4.65 15.07
CA GLU A 46 -11.65 -4.27 15.88
C GLU A 46 -11.24 -3.56 17.18
N GLU A 47 -10.17 -4.02 17.83
CA GLU A 47 -9.62 -3.37 19.01
C GLU A 47 -9.09 -1.98 18.68
N ALA A 48 -8.29 -1.84 17.62
CA ALA A 48 -7.79 -0.55 17.17
C ALA A 48 -8.92 0.42 16.85
N GLU A 49 -10.00 -0.04 16.19
CA GLU A 49 -11.15 0.79 15.87
C GLU A 49 -11.86 1.31 17.14
N ARG A 50 -11.94 0.51 18.21
CA ARG A 50 -12.54 0.93 19.49
C ARG A 50 -11.71 2.00 20.21
N LEU A 51 -10.41 2.05 19.96
CA LEU A 51 -9.49 3.01 20.58
C LEU A 51 -9.49 4.39 19.88
N ILE A 52 -10.04 4.49 18.67
CA ILE A 52 -10.07 5.75 17.92
C ILE A 52 -11.25 6.61 18.41
N PRO A 53 -11.02 7.87 18.86
CA PRO A 53 -12.09 8.81 19.18
C PRO A 53 -13.05 9.03 18.02
N GLU A 54 -14.33 9.22 18.32
CA GLU A 54 -15.37 9.42 17.29
C GLU A 54 -15.08 10.64 16.40
N GLU A 55 -14.53 11.71 16.96
CA GLU A 55 -14.11 12.89 16.21
C GLU A 55 -13.04 12.57 15.15
N ASP A 56 -12.06 11.73 15.50
CA ASP A 56 -11.00 11.31 14.58
C ASP A 56 -11.55 10.39 13.49
N LYS A 57 -12.48 9.49 13.82
CA LYS A 57 -13.18 8.67 12.82
C LYS A 57 -13.87 9.54 11.77
N GLN A 58 -14.57 10.59 12.21
CA GLN A 58 -15.24 11.53 11.32
C GLN A 58 -14.25 12.31 10.44
N VAL A 59 -13.10 12.70 10.98
CA VAL A 59 -12.03 13.37 10.21
C VAL A 59 -11.44 12.42 9.15
N ILE A 60 -11.17 11.18 9.52
CA ILE A 60 -10.65 10.14 8.62
C ILE A 60 -11.64 9.89 7.48
N ALA A 61 -12.91 9.66 7.80
CA ALA A 61 -13.96 9.42 6.82
C ALA A 61 -14.12 10.59 5.84
N ARG A 62 -14.14 11.83 6.36
CA ARG A 62 -14.23 13.05 5.52
C ARG A 62 -13.01 13.22 4.62
N THR A 63 -11.82 12.86 5.11
CA THR A 63 -10.58 12.90 4.32
C THR A 63 -10.61 11.87 3.20
N ILE A 64 -11.01 10.63 3.50
CA ILE A 64 -11.20 9.57 2.50
C ILE A 64 -12.16 10.03 1.40
N GLU A 65 -13.30 10.62 1.76
CA GLU A 65 -14.29 11.08 0.79
C GLU A 65 -13.74 12.17 -0.13
N ARG A 66 -13.04 13.17 0.43
CA ARG A 66 -12.43 14.23 -0.37
C ARG A 66 -11.36 13.70 -1.34
N VAL A 67 -10.54 12.76 -0.89
CA VAL A 67 -9.52 12.12 -1.75
C VAL A 67 -10.19 11.29 -2.84
N ARG A 68 -11.30 10.61 -2.50
CA ARG A 68 -12.09 9.83 -3.45
C ARG A 68 -12.70 10.72 -4.54
N GLU A 69 -13.46 11.75 -4.16
CA GLU A 69 -14.08 12.70 -5.08
C GLU A 69 -13.08 13.32 -6.06
N TYR A 70 -11.85 13.58 -5.60
CA TYR A 70 -10.80 14.13 -6.44
C TYR A 70 -10.26 13.09 -7.45
N HIS A 71 -9.93 11.89 -7.00
CA HIS A 71 -9.32 10.86 -7.86
C HIS A 71 -10.32 10.18 -8.80
N GLU A 72 -11.60 10.10 -8.43
CA GLU A 72 -12.65 9.62 -9.34
C GLU A 72 -12.75 10.47 -10.62
N LYS A 73 -12.53 11.79 -10.50
CA LYS A 73 -12.50 12.70 -11.66
C LYS A 73 -11.28 12.52 -12.56
N GLN A 74 -10.25 11.83 -12.08
CA GLN A 74 -9.02 11.54 -12.84
C GLN A 74 -9.07 10.19 -13.56
N LEU A 75 -10.11 9.39 -13.33
CA LEU A 75 -10.23 8.06 -13.93
C LEU A 75 -10.45 8.19 -15.45
N GLU A 76 -9.51 7.65 -16.21
CA GLU A 76 -9.55 7.63 -17.68
C GLU A 76 -10.30 6.40 -18.17
N ASN A 77 -11.22 6.60 -19.12
CA ASN A 77 -11.88 5.51 -19.82
C ASN A 77 -11.05 5.05 -21.03
N ASP A 78 -11.26 3.80 -21.45
CA ASP A 78 -10.66 3.27 -22.68
C ASP A 78 -10.93 4.22 -23.86
N LYS A 79 -9.87 4.62 -24.57
CA LYS A 79 -9.92 5.53 -25.73
C LYS A 79 -9.77 4.72 -26.99
N LEU A 80 -10.89 4.40 -27.65
CA LEU A 80 -10.93 3.58 -28.86
C LEU A 80 -11.23 4.42 -30.10
N TYR A 81 -10.57 4.11 -31.21
CA TYR A 81 -10.66 4.79 -32.50
C TYR A 81 -10.89 3.77 -33.62
N ILE A 82 -11.67 4.17 -34.64
CA ILE A 82 -11.92 3.35 -35.82
C ILE A 82 -11.43 4.09 -37.06
N LYS A 83 -10.58 3.45 -37.87
CA LYS A 83 -10.14 3.97 -39.17
C LYS A 83 -9.91 2.82 -40.15
N ASN A 84 -10.40 2.94 -41.38
CA ASN A 84 -10.26 1.92 -42.43
C ASN A 84 -10.66 0.51 -41.95
N ALA A 85 -11.81 0.39 -41.27
CA ALA A 85 -12.30 -0.84 -40.66
C ALA A 85 -11.39 -1.49 -39.59
N SER A 86 -10.34 -0.78 -39.13
CA SER A 86 -9.47 -1.21 -38.03
C SER A 86 -9.82 -0.48 -36.74
N LEU A 87 -9.82 -1.21 -35.62
CA LEU A 87 -9.99 -0.69 -34.26
C LEU A 87 -8.62 -0.56 -33.59
N TYR A 88 -8.30 0.61 -33.02
CA TYR A 88 -7.07 0.85 -32.28
C TYR A 88 -7.31 1.86 -31.16
N GLY A 89 -6.44 1.91 -30.14
CA GLY A 89 -6.68 2.80 -29.00
C GLY A 89 -5.77 2.59 -27.80
N ILE A 90 -6.11 3.26 -26.72
CA ILE A 90 -5.51 3.11 -25.39
C ILE A 90 -6.53 2.42 -24.49
N ILE A 91 -6.09 1.33 -23.85
CA ILE A 91 -6.88 0.60 -22.87
C ILE A 91 -6.24 0.84 -21.50
N TYR A 92 -7.01 1.36 -20.57
CA TYR A 92 -6.59 1.57 -19.19
C TYR A 92 -7.00 0.33 -18.38
N LYS A 93 -6.03 -0.28 -17.69
CA LYS A 93 -6.28 -1.43 -16.79
C LYS A 93 -5.54 -1.23 -15.47
N PRO A 94 -6.17 -1.55 -14.33
CA PRO A 94 -5.48 -1.53 -13.06
C PRO A 94 -4.37 -2.58 -13.02
N ILE A 95 -3.35 -2.28 -12.21
CA ILE A 95 -2.39 -3.28 -11.77
C ILE A 95 -3.12 -4.32 -10.92
N ARG A 96 -2.75 -5.59 -11.05
CA ARG A 96 -3.40 -6.69 -10.32
C ARG A 96 -3.24 -6.58 -8.80
N ARG A 97 -2.01 -6.30 -8.34
CA ARG A 97 -1.62 -6.26 -6.93
C ARG A 97 -0.67 -5.09 -6.66
N ILE A 98 -0.83 -4.42 -5.53
CA ILE A 98 0.13 -3.44 -5.01
C ILE A 98 0.53 -3.77 -3.56
N GLY A 99 1.72 -3.32 -3.18
CA GLY A 99 2.16 -3.22 -1.78
C GLY A 99 2.26 -1.74 -1.39
N ILE A 100 1.71 -1.38 -0.23
CA ILE A 100 1.77 -0.03 0.34
C ILE A 100 2.63 -0.10 1.60
N TYR A 101 3.78 0.56 1.57
CA TYR A 101 4.59 0.76 2.76
C TYR A 101 4.14 2.02 3.49
N VAL A 102 3.75 1.87 4.75
CA VAL A 102 3.47 2.98 5.66
C VAL A 102 4.58 3.00 6.70
N PRO A 103 5.32 4.10 6.87
CA PRO A 103 6.37 4.18 7.88
C PRO A 103 5.81 3.98 9.30
N GLY A 104 6.56 3.25 10.14
CA GLY A 104 6.24 3.05 11.54
C GLY A 104 6.53 4.27 12.42
N GLY A 105 6.24 4.16 13.71
CA GLY A 105 6.42 5.23 14.69
C GLY A 105 5.16 6.09 14.86
N LYS A 106 5.16 7.32 14.33
CA LYS A 106 3.95 8.17 14.42
C LYS A 106 2.90 7.70 13.42
N PRO A 107 1.61 7.64 13.80
CA PRO A 107 0.56 7.24 12.87
C PRO A 107 0.50 8.24 11.71
N LEU A 108 0.70 7.75 10.48
CA LEU A 108 0.59 8.51 9.23
C LEU A 108 -0.62 8.04 8.39
N PRO A 109 -1.86 8.15 8.91
CA PRO A 109 -3.06 7.66 8.22
C PRO A 109 -3.25 8.35 6.86
N SER A 110 -2.79 9.60 6.72
CA SER A 110 -2.83 10.34 5.45
C SER A 110 -2.07 9.63 4.33
N THR A 111 -0.93 9.00 4.60
CA THR A 111 -0.16 8.26 3.59
C THR A 111 -0.96 7.09 3.05
N LEU A 112 -1.57 6.31 3.96
CA LEU A 112 -2.40 5.17 3.56
C LEU A 112 -3.63 5.63 2.77
N ILE A 113 -4.29 6.72 3.19
CA ILE A 113 -5.44 7.27 2.46
C ILE A 113 -5.03 7.71 1.05
N MET A 114 -3.93 8.46 0.92
CA MET A 114 -3.49 9.03 -0.36
C MET A 114 -3.02 7.98 -1.38
N VAL A 115 -2.61 6.79 -0.94
CA VAL A 115 -2.19 5.70 -1.83
C VAL A 115 -3.27 4.65 -2.00
N GLY A 116 -3.94 4.28 -0.91
CA GLY A 116 -4.95 3.21 -0.89
C GLY A 116 -6.27 3.60 -1.57
N VAL A 117 -6.72 4.84 -1.40
CA VAL A 117 -7.96 5.32 -2.04
C VAL A 117 -7.86 5.30 -3.57
N PRO A 118 -6.84 5.90 -4.22
CA PRO A 118 -6.73 5.83 -5.69
C PRO A 118 -6.53 4.40 -6.21
N ALA A 119 -5.83 3.54 -5.47
CA ALA A 119 -5.70 2.14 -5.83
C ALA A 119 -7.05 1.40 -5.86
N LYS A 120 -7.92 1.66 -4.87
CA LYS A 120 -9.27 1.12 -4.86
C LYS A 120 -10.11 1.66 -6.02
N ILE A 121 -10.05 2.96 -6.31
CA ILE A 121 -10.77 3.60 -7.42
C ILE A 121 -10.33 3.03 -8.77
N ALA A 122 -9.02 2.82 -8.96
CA ALA A 122 -8.49 2.24 -10.18
C ALA A 122 -8.95 0.78 -10.41
N GLY A 123 -9.40 0.08 -9.37
CA GLY A 123 -9.84 -1.32 -9.44
C GLY A 123 -8.73 -2.33 -9.17
N VAL A 124 -7.70 -1.97 -8.39
CA VAL A 124 -6.67 -2.92 -7.94
C VAL A 124 -7.32 -4.01 -7.09
N LYS A 125 -7.09 -5.27 -7.43
CA LYS A 125 -7.76 -6.42 -6.80
C LYS A 125 -7.13 -6.82 -5.47
N GLU A 126 -5.83 -6.63 -5.33
CA GLU A 126 -5.08 -7.08 -4.16
C GLU A 126 -4.21 -5.92 -3.64
N ILE A 127 -4.51 -5.46 -2.44
CA ILE A 127 -3.79 -4.37 -1.79
C ILE A 127 -3.25 -4.91 -0.47
N VAL A 128 -1.91 -4.95 -0.33
CA VAL A 128 -1.24 -5.34 0.91
C VAL A 128 -0.61 -4.10 1.52
N VAL A 129 -0.85 -3.87 2.81
CA VAL A 129 -0.24 -2.77 3.57
C VAL A 129 0.80 -3.35 4.52
N THR A 130 1.98 -2.74 4.57
CA THR A 130 3.05 -3.10 5.49
C THR A 130 3.46 -1.88 6.28
N THR A 131 3.50 -2.02 7.60
CA THR A 131 4.08 -1.04 8.52
C THR A 131 4.95 -1.79 9.52
N PRO A 132 6.16 -1.29 9.86
CA PRO A 132 6.87 -1.77 11.03
C PRO A 132 6.00 -1.62 12.29
N PRO A 133 6.11 -2.55 13.25
CA PRO A 133 5.33 -2.56 14.50
C PRO A 133 5.71 -1.41 15.45
#